data_AF-A0A8I2YM01-F1
#
_entry.id   AF-A0A8I2YM01-F1
#
_cell.length_a   1.000
_cell.length_b   1.000
_cell.length_c   1.000
_cell.angle_alpha   90.00
_cell.angle_beta   90.00
_cell.angle_gamma   90.00
#
_symmetry.space_group_name_H-M   'P 1'
#
loop_
_entity.id
_entity.type
_entity.pdbx_description
1 polymer ?
#
loop_
_entity_poly.entity_id
_entity_poly.type
_entity_poly.pdbx_seq_one_letter_code
_entity_poly.pdbx_strand_id
1 'polypeptide(L)'
;MFVRRRLFSFFPVMLGLFAVGVLAQELVLVPPSTHPTCANPPMDQCAFYANCLESRYQCGPDGYPIGYGQHYCQKFSDNRGMFDAQGQQWMINTMHCLQLALVGDAIDATPPASDCRALRDHAFASHAGCYISNGFCTLGVQVWTTVLEIVDIKTLFSSWGAFKSMIQTVGECAELYAYMVEKELF
;
A
#
# COMPACT_ATOMS: atom_id res chain seq x y z
N MET A 1 33.28 79.62 -19.41
CA MET A 1 32.02 80.31 -19.03
C MET A 1 30.97 79.94 -20.08
N PHE A 2 30.13 78.94 -19.82
CA PHE A 2 28.73 78.80 -20.26
C PHE A 2 28.23 77.40 -19.87
N VAL A 3 27.12 77.40 -19.14
CA VAL A 3 26.39 76.25 -18.61
C VAL A 3 25.50 75.68 -19.72
N ARG A 4 25.39 74.35 -19.89
CA ARG A 4 24.12 73.75 -20.34
C ARG A 4 23.97 72.25 -19.99
N ARG A 5 23.19 72.04 -18.93
CA ARG A 5 22.15 71.01 -18.69
C ARG A 5 22.42 69.57 -19.15
N ARG A 6 22.63 68.70 -18.15
CA ARG A 6 22.35 67.24 -18.22
C ARG A 6 20.87 67.03 -18.56
N LEU A 7 20.58 66.46 -19.72
CA LEU A 7 19.28 65.87 -20.02
C LEU A 7 19.31 64.42 -19.56
N PHE A 8 18.64 64.15 -18.44
CA PHE A 8 18.26 62.81 -18.02
C PHE A 8 17.19 62.31 -19.00
N SER A 9 17.54 61.32 -19.82
CA SER A 9 16.54 60.58 -20.58
C SER A 9 16.03 59.44 -19.71
N PHE A 10 14.78 59.58 -19.26
CA PHE A 10 14.03 58.56 -18.55
C PHE A 10 13.84 57.35 -19.47
N PHE A 11 14.47 56.22 -19.15
CA PHE A 11 14.06 54.93 -19.68
C PHE A 11 12.73 54.53 -18.99
N PRO A 12 11.66 54.23 -19.73
CA PRO A 12 10.44 53.76 -19.10
C PRO A 12 10.70 52.37 -18.51
N VAL A 13 10.47 52.25 -17.21
CA VAL A 13 10.39 50.96 -16.52
C VAL A 13 9.17 50.23 -17.08
N MET A 14 9.39 49.28 -17.98
CA MET A 14 8.36 48.33 -18.37
C MET A 14 8.08 47.42 -17.17
N LEU A 15 7.11 47.81 -16.34
CA LEU A 15 6.41 46.91 -15.42
C LEU A 15 5.60 45.92 -16.28
N GLY A 16 6.27 44.89 -16.77
CA GLY A 16 5.61 43.70 -17.30
C GLY A 16 4.95 42.96 -16.14
N LEU A 17 3.62 43.06 -16.04
CA LEU A 17 2.80 42.17 -15.24
C LEU A 17 3.08 40.73 -15.68
N PHE A 18 3.92 40.01 -14.92
CA PHE A 18 3.94 38.56 -14.98
C PHE A 18 2.59 38.10 -14.41
N ALA A 19 1.63 37.84 -15.30
CA ALA A 19 0.47 37.05 -14.94
C ALA A 19 1.02 35.69 -14.47
N VAL A 20 1.04 35.49 -13.15
CA VAL A 20 1.25 34.17 -12.56
C VAL A 20 0.02 33.38 -12.97
N GLY A 21 0.13 32.66 -14.10
CA GLY A 21 -0.86 31.69 -14.50
C GLY A 21 -0.94 30.66 -13.39
N VAL A 22 -1.96 30.77 -12.55
CA VAL A 22 -2.36 29.68 -11.67
C VAL A 22 -2.77 28.56 -12.59
N LEU A 23 -1.89 27.59 -12.79
CA LEU A 23 -2.27 26.32 -13.39
C LEU A 23 -3.32 25.73 -12.45
N ALA A 24 -4.58 25.86 -12.83
CA ALA A 24 -5.65 25.07 -12.24
C ALA A 24 -5.26 23.61 -12.47
N GLN A 25 -4.83 22.94 -11.40
CA GLN A 25 -4.63 21.51 -11.42
C GLN A 25 -6.02 20.91 -11.59
N GLU A 26 -6.38 20.57 -12.82
CA GLU A 26 -7.56 19.74 -13.05
C GLU A 26 -7.37 18.48 -12.19
N LEU A 27 -8.34 18.21 -11.30
CA LEU A 27 -8.47 16.92 -10.67
C LEU A 27 -8.62 15.91 -11.81
N VAL A 28 -7.52 15.31 -12.24
CA VAL A 28 -7.55 14.22 -13.21
C VAL A 28 -8.25 13.07 -12.52
N LEU A 29 -9.55 12.95 -12.76
CA LEU A 29 -10.33 11.79 -12.34
C LEU A 29 -9.78 10.60 -13.12
N VAL A 30 -8.88 9.84 -12.52
CA VAL A 30 -8.44 8.58 -13.10
C VAL A 30 -9.64 7.63 -13.04
N PRO A 31 -10.09 7.08 -14.19
CA PRO A 31 -11.27 6.24 -14.21
C PRO A 31 -11.06 4.97 -13.36
N PRO A 32 -12.11 4.45 -12.70
CA PRO A 32 -12.05 3.14 -12.05
C PRO A 32 -11.68 2.03 -13.03
N SER A 33 -11.05 0.98 -12.50
CA SER A 33 -10.81 -0.21 -13.32
C SER A 33 -12.13 -0.91 -13.63
N THR A 34 -12.36 -1.19 -14.91
CA THR A 34 -13.52 -1.98 -15.39
C THR A 34 -13.17 -3.46 -15.58
N HIS A 35 -11.92 -3.85 -15.30
CA HIS A 35 -11.50 -5.23 -15.50
C HIS A 35 -12.15 -6.14 -14.44
N PRO A 36 -12.79 -7.27 -14.82
CA PRO A 36 -13.49 -8.14 -13.87
C PRO A 36 -12.61 -8.64 -12.71
N THR A 37 -11.32 -8.86 -12.97
CA THR A 37 -10.35 -9.31 -11.96
C THR A 37 -10.00 -8.22 -10.94
N CYS A 38 -10.38 -6.97 -11.16
CA CYS A 38 -10.19 -5.89 -10.17
C CYS A 38 -11.35 -5.82 -9.18
N ALA A 39 -12.55 -6.28 -9.57
CA ALA A 39 -13.66 -6.48 -8.65
C ALA A 39 -13.59 -7.83 -7.92
N ASN A 40 -13.01 -8.84 -8.58
CA ASN A 40 -12.85 -10.18 -8.03
C ASN A 40 -11.44 -10.73 -8.38
N PRO A 41 -10.40 -10.37 -7.61
CA PRO A 41 -9.04 -10.82 -7.85
C PRO A 41 -8.95 -12.36 -7.76
N PRO A 42 -8.35 -13.05 -8.74
CA PRO A 42 -8.17 -14.48 -8.66
C PRO A 42 -7.35 -14.88 -7.43
N MET A 43 -7.70 -16.02 -6.82
CA MET A 43 -6.89 -16.65 -5.79
C MET A 43 -5.50 -16.98 -6.34
N ASP A 44 -4.50 -16.95 -5.46
CA ASP A 44 -3.13 -17.36 -5.76
C ASP A 44 -2.48 -16.59 -6.93
N GLN A 45 -2.81 -15.30 -7.06
CA GLN A 45 -2.23 -14.40 -8.06
C GLN A 45 -1.88 -13.05 -7.44
N CYS A 46 -0.90 -12.37 -8.05
CA CYS A 46 -0.41 -11.07 -7.59
C CYS A 46 -0.68 -9.92 -8.58
N ALA A 47 -1.31 -10.22 -9.72
CA ALA A 47 -1.49 -9.26 -10.81
C ALA A 47 -2.42 -8.09 -10.46
N PHE A 48 -3.28 -8.22 -9.43
CA PHE A 48 -4.15 -7.15 -8.95
C PHE A 48 -3.39 -5.86 -8.64
N TYR A 49 -2.22 -5.96 -8.02
CA TYR A 49 -1.45 -4.80 -7.62
C TYR A 49 -1.00 -3.96 -8.83
N ALA A 50 -0.42 -4.57 -9.86
CA ALA A 50 -0.02 -3.86 -11.09
C ALA A 50 -1.23 -3.45 -11.95
N ASN A 51 -2.16 -4.39 -12.19
CA ASN A 51 -3.17 -4.23 -13.22
C ASN A 51 -4.41 -3.44 -12.75
N CYS A 52 -4.58 -3.28 -11.44
CA CYS A 52 -5.75 -2.61 -10.86
C CYS A 52 -5.34 -1.37 -10.05
N LEU A 53 -4.42 -1.52 -9.08
CA LEU A 53 -4.02 -0.41 -8.21
C LEU A 53 -3.00 0.50 -8.90
N GLU A 54 -1.91 -0.04 -9.44
CA GLU A 54 -0.85 0.80 -10.03
C GLU A 54 -1.33 1.50 -11.30
N SER A 55 -2.13 0.84 -12.14
CA SER A 55 -2.74 1.47 -13.32
C SER A 55 -3.54 2.73 -12.98
N ARG A 56 -4.07 2.80 -11.75
CA ARG A 56 -4.95 3.86 -11.27
C ARG A 56 -4.22 4.91 -10.43
N TYR A 57 -3.38 4.49 -9.49
CA TYR A 57 -2.71 5.40 -8.54
C TYR A 57 -1.33 5.84 -9.03
N GLN A 58 -0.66 5.04 -9.87
CA GLN A 58 0.63 5.37 -10.48
C GLN A 58 1.68 5.78 -9.44
N CYS A 59 1.75 5.04 -8.33
CA CYS A 59 2.61 5.37 -7.20
C CYS A 59 4.09 5.10 -7.47
N GLY A 60 4.40 4.41 -8.57
CA GLY A 60 5.75 4.08 -8.98
C GLY A 60 6.34 2.89 -8.23
N PRO A 61 7.61 2.57 -8.53
CA PRO A 61 8.28 1.36 -8.00
C PRO A 61 8.46 1.38 -6.48
N ASP A 62 8.52 2.56 -5.85
CA ASP A 62 8.61 2.72 -4.40
C ASP A 62 7.22 2.81 -3.72
N GLY A 63 6.16 2.86 -4.52
CA GLY A 63 4.78 2.93 -4.07
C GLY A 63 4.28 1.60 -3.51
N TYR A 64 3.17 1.65 -2.76
CA TYR A 64 2.60 0.44 -2.16
C TYR A 64 2.24 -0.64 -3.19
N PRO A 65 1.55 -0.35 -4.32
CA PRO A 65 1.15 -1.39 -5.25
C PRO A 65 2.33 -2.25 -5.74
N ILE A 66 3.38 -1.62 -6.26
CA ILE A 66 4.53 -2.33 -6.85
C ILE A 66 5.58 -2.68 -5.80
N GLY A 67 6.07 -1.68 -5.08
CA GLY A 67 7.21 -1.80 -4.16
C GLY A 67 6.92 -2.61 -2.90
N TYR A 68 5.64 -2.81 -2.55
CA TYR A 68 5.26 -3.58 -1.38
C TYR A 68 4.29 -4.70 -1.69
N GLY A 69 3.07 -4.39 -2.12
CA GLY A 69 1.98 -5.35 -2.33
C GLY A 69 2.36 -6.46 -3.31
N GLN A 70 2.72 -6.09 -4.55
CA GLN A 70 3.15 -7.06 -5.55
C GLN A 70 4.45 -7.76 -5.16
N HIS A 71 5.44 -6.98 -4.69
CA HIS A 71 6.74 -7.52 -4.28
C HIS A 71 6.60 -8.66 -3.26
N TYR A 72 5.86 -8.43 -2.17
CA TYR A 72 5.70 -9.44 -1.13
C TYR A 72 4.74 -10.56 -1.54
N CYS A 73 3.66 -10.25 -2.27
CA CYS A 73 2.80 -11.28 -2.83
C CYS A 73 3.60 -12.30 -3.67
N GLN A 74 4.49 -11.80 -4.54
CA GLN A 74 5.35 -12.66 -5.35
C GLN A 74 6.37 -13.40 -4.48
N LYS A 75 7.00 -12.71 -3.52
CA LYS A 75 7.97 -13.34 -2.62
C LYS A 75 7.35 -14.49 -1.82
N PHE A 76 6.13 -14.35 -1.30
CA PHE A 76 5.39 -15.45 -0.66
C PHE A 76 5.10 -16.58 -1.66
N SER A 77 4.65 -16.25 -2.87
CA SER A 77 4.38 -17.23 -3.93
C SER A 77 5.62 -18.06 -4.29
N ASP A 78 6.76 -17.39 -4.48
CA ASP A 78 8.04 -18.00 -4.84
C ASP A 78 8.61 -18.89 -3.72
N ASN A 79 8.31 -18.55 -2.46
CA ASN A 79 8.76 -19.27 -1.27
C ASN A 79 7.68 -20.20 -0.68
N ARG A 80 6.62 -20.50 -1.43
CA ARG A 80 5.52 -21.37 -1.01
C ARG A 80 5.99 -22.71 -0.43
N GLY A 81 7.07 -23.26 -0.99
CA GLY A 81 7.65 -24.53 -0.56
C GLY A 81 8.19 -24.54 0.87
N MET A 82 8.35 -23.37 1.51
CA MET A 82 8.75 -23.27 2.92
C MET A 82 7.59 -23.56 3.89
N PHE A 83 6.34 -23.53 3.41
CA PHE A 83 5.17 -23.81 4.21
C PHE A 83 4.69 -25.26 4.02
N ASP A 84 4.19 -25.87 5.10
CA ASP A 84 3.40 -27.09 5.02
C ASP A 84 2.03 -26.83 4.36
N ALA A 85 1.21 -27.87 4.18
CA ALA A 85 -0.08 -27.75 3.50
C ALA A 85 -1.02 -26.72 4.16
N GLN A 86 -1.02 -26.64 5.50
CA GLN A 86 -1.86 -25.69 6.24
C GLN A 86 -1.34 -24.26 6.09
N GLY A 87 -0.02 -24.08 6.18
CA GLY A 87 0.65 -22.80 5.96
C GLY A 87 0.46 -22.28 4.53
N GLN A 88 0.50 -23.15 3.52
CA GLN A 88 0.23 -22.76 2.13
C GLN A 88 -1.23 -22.30 1.94
N GLN A 89 -2.18 -23.00 2.57
CA GLN A 89 -3.58 -22.59 2.52
C GLN A 89 -3.79 -21.24 3.20
N TRP A 90 -3.20 -21.04 4.38
CA TRP A 90 -3.21 -19.74 5.07
C TRP A 90 -2.62 -18.64 4.19
N MET A 91 -1.43 -18.86 3.64
CA MET A 91 -0.73 -17.90 2.79
C MET A 91 -1.59 -17.46 1.61
N ILE A 92 -2.17 -18.40 0.86
CA ILE A 92 -3.03 -18.11 -0.30
C ILE A 92 -4.28 -17.32 0.15
N ASN A 93 -4.92 -17.73 1.24
CA ASN A 93 -6.12 -17.05 1.74
C ASN A 93 -5.81 -15.63 2.22
N THR A 94 -4.70 -15.43 2.94
CA THR A 94 -4.26 -14.11 3.40
C THR A 94 -3.89 -13.21 2.22
N MET A 95 -3.15 -13.71 1.23
CA MET A 95 -2.83 -12.95 0.01
C MET A 95 -4.09 -12.50 -0.74
N HIS A 96 -5.11 -13.34 -0.81
CA HIS A 96 -6.38 -13.00 -1.44
C HIS A 96 -7.18 -11.99 -0.60
N CYS A 97 -7.27 -12.19 0.72
CA CYS A 97 -7.92 -11.25 1.64
C CYS A 97 -7.33 -9.83 1.52
N LEU A 98 -6.01 -9.72 1.46
CA LEU A 98 -5.31 -8.44 1.29
C LEU A 98 -5.67 -7.73 -0.02
N GLN A 99 -5.89 -8.47 -1.11
CA GLN A 99 -6.34 -7.91 -2.38
C GLN A 99 -7.82 -7.50 -2.32
N LEU A 100 -8.68 -8.34 -1.73
CA LEU A 100 -10.09 -8.03 -1.54
C LEU A 100 -10.32 -6.75 -0.73
N ALA A 101 -9.51 -6.53 0.31
CA ALA A 101 -9.58 -5.31 1.13
C ALA A 101 -9.33 -4.02 0.33
N LEU A 102 -8.68 -4.11 -0.83
CA LEU A 102 -8.31 -3.00 -1.70
C LEU A 102 -9.15 -2.91 -2.98
N VAL A 103 -10.18 -3.75 -3.13
CA VAL A 103 -11.05 -3.74 -4.32
C VAL A 103 -11.70 -2.37 -4.50
N GLY A 104 -12.21 -1.75 -3.43
CA GLY A 104 -12.80 -0.41 -3.48
C GLY A 104 -11.84 0.63 -4.05
N ASP A 105 -10.57 0.62 -3.62
CA ASP A 105 -9.54 1.50 -4.16
C ASP A 105 -9.35 1.32 -5.67
N ALA A 106 -9.51 0.08 -6.18
CA ALA A 106 -9.35 -0.23 -7.60
C ALA A 106 -10.57 0.15 -8.47
N ILE A 107 -11.80 -0.03 -7.98
CA ILE A 107 -13.02 0.03 -8.82
C ILE A 107 -13.97 1.20 -8.50
N ASP A 108 -13.78 1.91 -7.40
CA ASP A 108 -14.70 3.00 -7.04
C ASP A 108 -14.50 4.24 -7.92
N ALA A 109 -15.58 4.96 -8.24
CA ALA A 109 -15.53 6.09 -9.19
C ALA A 109 -14.73 7.31 -8.67
N THR A 110 -14.55 7.42 -7.36
CA THR A 110 -13.89 8.56 -6.72
C THR A 110 -12.60 8.12 -6.04
N PRO A 111 -11.45 8.11 -6.73
CA PRO A 111 -10.19 8.04 -6.02
C PRO A 111 -9.97 9.39 -5.31
N PRO A 112 -9.46 9.44 -4.07
CA PRO A 112 -8.68 10.62 -3.69
C PRO A 112 -7.50 10.65 -4.67
N ALA A 113 -7.49 11.63 -5.57
CA ALA A 113 -6.52 11.78 -6.66
C ALA A 113 -5.10 11.36 -6.21
N SER A 114 -4.52 10.32 -6.83
CA SER A 114 -3.13 9.89 -6.65
C SER A 114 -2.61 9.88 -5.19
N ASP A 115 -3.47 9.65 -4.18
CA ASP A 115 -3.02 9.67 -2.79
C ASP A 115 -2.42 8.32 -2.41
N CYS A 116 -1.19 8.12 -2.87
CA CYS A 116 -0.39 6.94 -2.60
C CYS A 116 -0.14 6.71 -1.10
N ARG A 117 -0.21 7.77 -0.28
CA ARG A 117 -0.05 7.64 1.17
C ARG A 117 -1.33 7.08 1.78
N ALA A 118 -2.50 7.62 1.42
CA ALA A 118 -3.77 7.10 1.90
C ALA A 118 -3.99 5.64 1.47
N LEU A 119 -3.68 5.30 0.21
CA LEU A 119 -3.73 3.91 -0.27
C LEU A 119 -2.82 2.99 0.55
N ARG A 120 -1.58 3.41 0.78
CA ARG A 120 -0.61 2.65 1.58
C ARG A 120 -1.09 2.44 3.01
N ASP A 121 -1.62 3.48 3.63
CA ASP A 121 -2.10 3.42 5.02
C ASP A 121 -3.34 2.51 5.14
N HIS A 122 -4.28 2.59 4.18
CA HIS A 122 -5.42 1.68 4.09
C HIS A 122 -4.96 0.22 3.92
N ALA A 123 -4.01 0.00 3.01
CA ALA A 123 -3.49 -1.33 2.76
C ALA A 123 -2.80 -1.94 3.99
N PHE A 124 -1.96 -1.19 4.69
CA PHE A 124 -1.34 -1.68 5.94
C PHE A 124 -2.35 -1.95 7.05
N ALA A 125 -3.46 -1.19 7.12
CA ALA A 125 -4.50 -1.42 8.12
C ALA A 125 -5.23 -2.77 7.92
N SER A 126 -5.27 -3.31 6.69
CA SER A 126 -5.91 -4.60 6.41
C SER A 126 -5.11 -5.83 6.87
N HIS A 127 -3.80 -5.69 7.09
CA HIS A 127 -2.91 -6.85 7.22
C HIS A 127 -3.21 -7.68 8.47
N ALA A 128 -3.31 -7.05 9.64
CA ALA A 128 -3.56 -7.79 10.89
C ALA A 128 -4.87 -8.59 10.81
N GLY A 129 -5.95 -7.94 10.37
CA GLY A 129 -7.24 -8.58 10.15
C GLY A 129 -7.16 -9.76 9.18
N CYS A 130 -6.46 -9.62 8.05
CA CYS A 130 -6.30 -10.70 7.08
C CYS A 130 -5.40 -11.84 7.55
N TYR A 131 -4.41 -11.59 8.42
CA TYR A 131 -3.60 -12.64 9.02
C TYR A 131 -4.44 -13.46 10.01
N ILE A 132 -5.10 -12.77 10.95
CA ILE A 132 -5.84 -13.38 12.05
C ILE A 132 -7.06 -14.13 11.53
N SER A 133 -7.88 -13.50 10.68
CA SER A 133 -9.11 -14.11 10.15
C SER A 133 -8.86 -15.39 9.33
N ASN A 134 -7.65 -15.54 8.78
CA ASN A 134 -7.26 -16.73 8.04
C ASN A 134 -6.53 -17.77 8.90
N GLY A 135 -6.45 -17.55 10.22
CA GLY A 135 -5.99 -18.55 11.18
C GLY A 135 -4.53 -18.40 11.63
N PHE A 136 -3.86 -17.27 11.37
CA PHE A 136 -2.44 -17.10 11.74
C PHE A 136 -2.14 -17.46 13.19
N CYS A 137 -3.02 -17.10 14.13
CA CYS A 137 -2.85 -17.36 15.56
C CYS A 137 -2.90 -18.83 15.97
N THR A 138 -3.46 -19.71 15.12
CA THR A 138 -3.57 -21.15 15.39
C THR A 138 -2.60 -21.97 14.55
N LEU A 139 -1.78 -21.32 13.72
CA LEU A 139 -0.71 -21.97 12.98
C LEU A 139 0.47 -22.28 13.89
N GLY A 140 1.15 -23.40 13.61
CA GLY A 140 2.37 -23.76 14.32
C GLY A 140 3.45 -22.69 14.19
N VAL A 141 4.34 -22.62 15.20
CA VAL A 141 5.43 -21.62 15.29
C VAL A 141 6.32 -21.59 14.03
N GLN A 142 6.42 -22.71 13.30
CA GLN A 142 7.17 -22.79 12.04
C GLN A 142 6.63 -21.85 10.95
N VAL A 143 5.33 -21.59 10.91
CA VAL A 143 4.76 -20.62 9.96
C VAL A 143 5.21 -19.21 10.31
N TRP A 144 5.29 -18.89 11.60
CA TRP A 144 5.67 -17.57 12.08
C TRP A 144 7.13 -17.26 11.74
N THR A 145 8.03 -18.22 11.93
CA THR A 145 9.44 -18.08 11.56
C THR A 145 9.61 -17.94 10.05
N THR A 146 8.87 -18.74 9.26
CA THR A 146 8.88 -18.66 7.79
C THR A 146 8.41 -17.28 7.30
N VAL A 147 7.35 -16.72 7.90
CA VAL A 147 6.87 -15.37 7.56
C VAL A 147 7.94 -14.31 7.86
N LEU A 148 8.62 -14.39 9.00
CA LEU A 148 9.70 -13.45 9.35
C LEU A 148 10.90 -13.59 8.40
N GLU A 149 11.21 -14.79 7.96
CA GLU A 149 12.27 -15.06 6.99
C GLU A 149 11.93 -14.47 5.60
N ILE A 150 10.68 -14.65 5.15
CA ILE A 150 10.21 -14.10 3.87
C ILE A 150 10.11 -12.58 3.93
N VAL A 151 9.53 -11.99 4.97
CA VAL A 151 9.33 -10.53 5.01
C VAL A 151 10.64 -9.79 5.26
N ASP A 152 11.61 -10.45 5.89
CA ASP A 152 12.79 -9.86 6.53
C ASP A 152 12.39 -8.89 7.64
N ILE A 153 12.86 -9.17 8.85
CA ILE A 153 12.62 -8.35 10.03
C ILE A 153 13.05 -6.90 9.81
N LYS A 154 14.13 -6.66 9.05
CA LYS A 154 14.59 -5.30 8.75
C LYS A 154 13.55 -4.49 7.98
N THR A 155 12.78 -5.13 7.12
CA THR A 155 11.73 -4.43 6.35
C THR A 155 10.47 -4.20 7.16
N LEU A 156 10.13 -5.11 8.08
CA LEU A 156 9.07 -4.89 9.07
C LEU A 156 9.33 -3.61 9.88
N PHE A 157 10.56 -3.40 10.34
CA PHE A 157 10.94 -2.20 11.10
C PHE A 157 11.21 -0.96 10.24
N SER A 158 11.45 -1.13 8.93
CA SER A 158 11.62 0.00 8.00
C SER A 158 10.29 0.60 7.53
N SER A 159 9.18 -0.14 7.68
CA SER A 159 7.82 0.34 7.40
C SER A 159 7.02 0.45 8.70
N TRP A 160 6.72 1.68 9.12
CA TRP A 160 5.92 1.94 10.33
C TRP A 160 4.54 1.25 10.30
N GLY A 161 3.92 1.15 9.12
CA GLY A 161 2.66 0.43 8.94
C GLY A 161 2.80 -1.09 9.12
N ALA A 162 3.84 -1.68 8.53
CA ALA A 162 4.13 -3.11 8.65
C ALA A 162 4.44 -3.50 10.11
N PHE A 163 5.23 -2.68 10.81
CA PHE A 163 5.52 -2.87 12.23
C PHE A 163 4.27 -2.86 13.11
N LYS A 164 3.35 -1.90 12.91
CA LYS A 164 2.08 -1.86 13.67
C LYS A 164 1.23 -3.09 13.40
N SER A 165 1.10 -3.49 12.13
CA SER A 165 0.32 -4.67 11.77
C SER A 165 0.88 -5.94 12.43
N MET A 166 2.21 -6.07 12.50
CA MET A 166 2.86 -7.17 13.20
C MET A 166 2.54 -7.14 14.71
N ILE A 167 2.69 -6.00 15.39
CA ILE A 167 2.40 -5.88 16.82
C ILE A 167 0.92 -6.16 17.12
N GLN A 168 0.00 -5.66 16.30
CA GLN A 168 -1.43 -5.93 16.45
C GLN A 168 -1.73 -7.42 16.29
N THR A 169 -1.16 -8.07 15.27
CA THR A 169 -1.31 -9.51 15.05
C THR A 169 -0.81 -10.31 16.26
N VAL A 170 0.37 -9.96 16.78
CA VAL A 170 0.94 -10.63 17.96
C VAL A 170 0.08 -10.41 19.21
N GLY A 171 -0.41 -9.19 19.43
CA GLY A 171 -1.27 -8.86 20.57
C GLY A 171 -2.58 -9.65 20.56
N GLU A 172 -3.30 -9.63 19.43
CA GLU A 172 -4.57 -10.35 19.27
C GLU A 172 -4.37 -11.88 19.34
N CYS A 173 -3.27 -12.41 18.80
CA CYS A 173 -2.95 -13.83 18.98
C CYS A 173 -2.63 -14.17 20.45
N ALA A 174 -1.92 -13.32 21.19
CA ALA A 174 -1.62 -13.54 22.59
C ALA A 174 -2.89 -13.55 23.46
N GLU A 175 -3.86 -12.69 23.17
CA GLU A 175 -5.18 -12.70 23.80
C GLU A 175 -5.94 -14.01 23.49
N LEU A 176 -5.91 -14.48 22.25
CA LEU A 176 -6.50 -15.77 21.87
C LEU A 176 -5.85 -16.94 22.61
N TYR A 177 -4.52 -16.96 22.71
CA TYR A 177 -3.79 -17.99 23.47
C TYR A 177 -4.17 -17.98 24.95
N ALA A 178 -4.25 -16.81 25.58
CA ALA A 178 -4.69 -16.68 26.97
C ALA A 178 -6.11 -17.23 27.17
N TYR A 179 -7.03 -16.93 26.25
CA TYR A 179 -8.40 -17.46 26.26
C TYR A 179 -8.44 -18.99 26.11
N MET A 180 -7.71 -19.56 25.15
CA MET A 180 -7.69 -21.01 24.92
C MET A 180 -7.11 -21.78 26.12
N VAL A 181 -6.10 -21.22 26.80
CA VAL A 181 -5.55 -21.80 28.04
C VAL A 181 -6.58 -21.73 29.18
N GLU A 182 -7.24 -20.58 29.37
CA GLU A 182 -8.28 -20.43 30.41
C GLU A 182 -9.45 -21.40 30.22
N LYS A 183 -9.79 -21.71 28.95
CA LYS A 183 -10.92 -22.58 28.60
C LYS A 183 -10.55 -24.06 28.41
N GLU A 184 -9.30 -24.46 28.69
CA GLU A 184 -8.82 -25.84 28.51
C GLU A 184 -9.13 -26.39 27.10
N LEU A 185 -9.03 -25.53 26.08
CA LEU A 185 -9.28 -25.89 24.67
C LEU A 185 -8.02 -26.47 23.99
N PHE A 186 -7.08 -26.98 24.79
CA PHE A 186 -5.82 -27.61 24.40
C PHE A 186 -5.84 -29.11 24.64
#